data_AF-A0A1K1MYP0-F1
#
_entry.id   AF-A0A1K1MYP0-F1
#
_cell.length_a   1.000
_cell.length_b   1.000
_cell.length_c   1.000
_cell.angle_alpha   90.00
_cell.angle_beta   90.00
_cell.angle_gamma   90.00
#
_symmetry.space_group_name_H-M   'P 1'
#
loop_
_entity.id
_entity.type
_entity.pdbx_description
1 polymer ?
#
loop_
_entity_poly.entity_id
_entity_poly.type
_entity_poly.pdbx_seq_one_letter_code
_entity_poly.pdbx_strand_id
1 'polypeptide(L)'
;MKLSVSTLIFMLACAWLTATAQDNINTKFGKPTKEEMQMTTYAAEPDANAVILCRLTEVNYTIQTDGYLVDYHEKFRIKVLKPEGAKYANVTIPYYIIPQGEASRYNSQVALRPQHIAISGAVSAAMDETTGIISESIVTNYIHESIEDIKATAFNMKGGKTTKTKLQSTDIVDEQVDGENWQVRFTVPDVREGTVIEYEYTRHSELFYRLHDWQAQCEIPVAYARLDMTIPRHLIFNVEQHGSQTLASKRDNVTMKYKLESDPLALPSSVMAYHYTFTGQNLKGVANESNICMADYCTGITAELSSFSLRSTAPTNYANTWEHIDELLMEDDDLGGRMKEQSPLHGQLEAEGIQNIANEQERAAAVCRLVLNRVKWNGKYALWARDTHETLQKGEGNNADVNMLLLQTLRDAGLKVSPVVLRQRDLGALPMNFPTISKLTTYIVSIKTRNAGTIYIDASSPEGKLNTLPEQLQVERAHIIGSPSTTPWVNLQKAVHSKGSH
;
A
#
# COMPACT_ATOMS: atom_id res chain seq x y z
N MET A 1 -56.23 4.71 25.29
CA MET A 1 -56.31 5.12 23.86
C MET A 1 -56.53 3.87 23.02
N LYS A 2 -57.68 3.73 22.35
CA LYS A 2 -57.91 2.65 21.38
C LYS A 2 -57.29 3.10 20.05
N LEU A 3 -56.18 2.50 19.63
CA LEU A 3 -55.66 2.74 18.28
C LEU A 3 -56.67 2.19 17.27
N SER A 4 -57.01 2.99 16.26
CA SER A 4 -57.91 2.57 15.20
C SER A 4 -57.21 1.53 14.32
N VAL A 5 -57.98 0.57 13.78
CA VAL A 5 -57.48 -0.47 12.85
C VAL A 5 -56.77 0.16 11.64
N SER A 6 -57.20 1.35 11.19
CA SER A 6 -56.57 2.10 10.10
C SER A 6 -55.16 2.60 10.46
N THR A 7 -54.90 2.93 11.73
CA THR A 7 -53.56 3.36 12.19
C THR A 7 -52.59 2.19 12.28
N LEU A 8 -53.08 0.98 12.57
CA LEU A 8 -52.29 -0.24 12.59
C LEU A 8 -51.92 -0.69 11.16
N ILE A 9 -52.83 -0.52 10.19
CA ILE A 9 -52.58 -0.83 8.78
C ILE A 9 -51.57 0.16 8.17
N PHE A 10 -51.62 1.45 8.54
CA PHE A 10 -50.64 2.43 8.07
C PHE A 10 -49.24 2.20 8.68
N MET A 11 -49.15 1.78 9.95
CA MET A 11 -47.88 1.39 10.56
C MET A 11 -47.33 0.07 10.00
N LEU A 12 -48.19 -0.90 9.65
CA LEU A 12 -47.74 -2.10 8.92
C LEU A 12 -47.29 -1.77 7.49
N ALA A 13 -47.94 -0.85 6.79
CA ALA A 13 -47.49 -0.42 5.45
C ALA A 13 -46.13 0.32 5.51
N CYS A 14 -45.89 1.14 6.54
CA CYS A 14 -44.59 1.79 6.77
C CYS A 14 -43.49 0.80 7.22
N ALA A 15 -43.83 -0.26 7.96
CA ALA A 15 -42.88 -1.31 8.34
C ALA A 15 -42.51 -2.25 7.17
N TRP A 16 -43.35 -2.35 6.14
CA TRP A 16 -43.05 -3.08 4.90
C TRP A 16 -42.21 -2.26 3.91
N LEU A 17 -42.13 -0.94 4.08
CA LEU A 17 -41.22 -0.06 3.32
C LEU A 17 -39.79 -0.01 3.90
N THR A 18 -39.56 -0.62 5.06
CA THR A 18 -38.23 -0.79 5.66
C THR A 18 -37.73 -2.23 5.60
N ALA A 19 -38.40 -3.11 4.85
CA ALA A 19 -37.77 -4.34 4.36
C ALA A 19 -36.60 -3.89 3.48
N THR A 20 -35.41 -4.02 4.04
CA THR A 20 -34.13 -3.60 3.47
C THR A 20 -34.13 -3.77 1.96
N ALA A 21 -33.94 -2.69 1.23
CA ALA A 21 -33.35 -2.74 -0.10
C ALA A 21 -31.93 -3.33 0.04
N GLN A 22 -31.85 -4.64 0.30
CA GLN A 22 -30.79 -5.44 -0.28
C GLN A 22 -31.12 -5.44 -1.76
N ASP A 23 -30.70 -4.39 -2.48
CA ASP A 23 -30.74 -4.38 -3.93
C ASP A 23 -30.16 -5.72 -4.41
N ASN A 24 -30.81 -6.33 -5.40
CA ASN A 24 -30.42 -7.63 -5.96
C ASN A 24 -29.03 -7.57 -6.60
N ILE A 25 -27.96 -7.53 -5.79
CA ILE A 25 -26.59 -7.52 -6.28
C ILE A 25 -26.32 -8.88 -6.90
N ASN A 26 -26.08 -8.89 -8.21
CA ASN A 26 -25.77 -10.09 -8.94
C ASN A 26 -24.28 -10.44 -8.76
N THR A 27 -23.96 -11.30 -7.80
CA THR A 27 -22.59 -11.80 -7.58
C THR A 27 -22.21 -12.94 -8.54
N LYS A 28 -23.11 -13.36 -9.45
CA LYS A 28 -22.86 -14.46 -10.39
C LYS A 28 -22.28 -13.94 -11.70
N PHE A 29 -20.96 -14.06 -11.83
CA PHE A 29 -20.23 -13.72 -13.05
C PHE A 29 -20.57 -14.65 -14.23
N GLY A 30 -20.40 -14.15 -15.45
CA GLY A 30 -20.71 -14.80 -16.73
C GLY A 30 -22.17 -14.63 -17.17
N LYS A 31 -23.02 -14.05 -16.32
CA LYS A 31 -24.47 -13.92 -16.50
C LYS A 31 -24.98 -12.55 -15.99
N PRO A 32 -24.61 -11.44 -16.62
CA PRO A 32 -25.20 -10.15 -16.29
C PRO A 32 -26.71 -10.20 -16.50
N THR A 33 -27.45 -9.56 -15.59
CA THR A 33 -28.92 -9.55 -15.63
C THR A 33 -29.42 -8.66 -16.76
N LYS A 34 -30.71 -8.80 -17.10
CA LYS A 34 -31.33 -7.95 -18.12
C LYS A 34 -31.30 -6.48 -17.68
N GLU A 35 -31.50 -6.22 -16.39
CA GLU A 35 -31.47 -4.90 -15.79
C GLU A 35 -30.08 -4.26 -15.91
N GLU A 36 -29.01 -4.99 -15.59
CA GLU A 36 -27.63 -4.53 -15.77
C GLU A 36 -27.32 -4.23 -17.25
N MET A 37 -27.76 -5.11 -18.16
CA MET A 37 -27.57 -4.94 -19.60
C MET A 37 -28.35 -3.74 -20.17
N GLN A 38 -29.54 -3.45 -19.63
CA GLN A 38 -30.40 -2.35 -20.08
C GLN A 38 -30.17 -1.04 -19.31
N MET A 39 -29.34 -1.05 -18.26
CA MET A 39 -28.98 0.15 -17.51
C MET A 39 -28.37 1.20 -18.45
N THR A 40 -28.86 2.43 -18.37
CA THR A 40 -28.34 3.59 -19.13
C THR A 40 -27.86 4.72 -18.22
N THR A 41 -28.22 4.68 -16.94
CA THR A 41 -27.78 5.63 -15.91
C THR A 41 -27.65 4.91 -14.58
N TYR A 42 -26.77 5.41 -13.71
CA TYR A 42 -26.65 4.94 -12.33
C TYR A 42 -27.25 6.00 -11.41
N ALA A 43 -28.35 5.67 -10.74
CA ALA A 43 -29.20 6.67 -10.06
C ALA A 43 -28.48 7.49 -8.97
N ALA A 44 -27.51 6.90 -8.26
CA ALA A 44 -26.75 7.60 -7.23
C ALA A 44 -25.76 8.62 -7.81
N GLU A 45 -25.28 8.41 -9.04
CA GLU A 45 -24.39 9.31 -9.78
C GLU A 45 -24.76 9.34 -11.27
N PRO A 46 -25.82 10.07 -11.65
CA PRO A 46 -26.36 10.04 -13.02
C PRO A 46 -25.37 10.50 -14.11
N ASP A 47 -24.37 11.28 -13.71
CA ASP A 47 -23.34 11.81 -14.60
C ASP A 47 -22.16 10.86 -14.84
N ALA A 48 -22.10 9.74 -14.13
CA ALA A 48 -21.00 8.79 -14.25
C ALA A 48 -20.87 8.21 -15.67
N ASN A 49 -19.63 8.12 -16.17
CA ASN A 49 -19.35 7.51 -17.47
C ASN A 49 -19.43 5.97 -17.43
N ALA A 50 -19.18 5.39 -16.26
CA ALA A 50 -19.30 3.98 -15.96
C ALA A 50 -19.57 3.78 -14.46
N VAL A 51 -19.96 2.56 -14.08
CA VAL A 51 -20.16 2.16 -12.68
C VAL A 51 -19.63 0.74 -12.48
N ILE A 52 -18.90 0.49 -11.39
CA ILE A 52 -18.61 -0.88 -10.94
C ILE A 52 -19.88 -1.41 -10.28
N LEU A 53 -20.55 -2.34 -10.96
CA LEU A 53 -21.74 -2.99 -10.43
C LEU A 53 -21.41 -3.95 -9.29
N CYS A 54 -20.25 -4.62 -9.38
CA CYS A 54 -19.80 -5.59 -8.39
C CYS A 54 -18.28 -5.75 -8.45
N ARG A 55 -17.60 -5.55 -7.32
CA ARG A 55 -16.20 -5.93 -7.09
C ARG A 55 -16.16 -6.99 -5.99
N LEU A 56 -15.59 -8.14 -6.29
CA LEU A 56 -15.38 -9.22 -5.32
C LEU A 56 -13.89 -9.54 -5.25
N THR A 57 -13.35 -9.55 -4.03
CA THR A 57 -11.95 -9.89 -3.76
C THR A 57 -11.92 -10.95 -2.68
N GLU A 58 -11.32 -12.10 -2.98
CA GLU A 58 -11.08 -13.17 -2.03
C GLU A 58 -9.57 -13.29 -1.80
N VAL A 59 -9.13 -13.21 -0.55
CA VAL A 59 -7.72 -13.32 -0.15
C VAL A 59 -7.57 -14.54 0.75
N ASN A 60 -6.82 -15.53 0.26
CA ASN A 60 -6.65 -16.80 0.96
C ASN A 60 -5.16 -17.13 1.11
N TYR A 61 -4.82 -17.78 2.21
CA TYR A 61 -3.48 -18.33 2.42
C TYR A 61 -3.46 -19.78 1.97
N THR A 62 -2.45 -20.10 1.17
CA THR A 62 -2.04 -21.46 0.88
C THR A 62 -0.78 -21.75 1.69
N ILE A 63 -0.82 -22.80 2.51
CA ILE A 63 0.33 -23.24 3.30
C ILE A 63 1.14 -24.20 2.43
N GLN A 64 2.36 -23.80 2.09
CA GLN A 64 3.31 -24.59 1.31
C GLN A 64 4.38 -25.17 2.24
N THR A 65 5.14 -26.15 1.75
CA THR A 65 6.25 -26.74 2.51
C THR A 65 7.27 -25.67 2.91
N ASP A 66 7.40 -24.62 2.09
CA ASP A 66 8.36 -23.54 2.24
C ASP A 66 7.79 -22.19 2.69
N GLY A 67 6.55 -22.15 3.17
CA GLY A 67 5.99 -20.94 3.78
C GLY A 67 4.51 -20.74 3.47
N TYR A 68 4.17 -19.48 3.17
CA TYR A 68 2.81 -19.08 2.83
C TYR A 68 2.81 -18.41 1.46
N LEU A 69 1.89 -18.87 0.61
CA LEU A 69 1.48 -18.14 -0.57
C LEU A 69 0.14 -17.46 -0.27
N VAL A 70 -0.03 -16.24 -0.75
CA VAL A 70 -1.31 -15.53 -0.70
C VAL A 70 -1.91 -15.46 -2.08
N ASP A 71 -3.11 -16.00 -2.20
CA ASP A 71 -3.90 -16.02 -3.42
C ASP A 71 -4.99 -14.95 -3.33
N TYR A 72 -4.97 -14.03 -4.28
CA TYR A 72 -6.02 -13.02 -4.47
C TYR A 72 -6.84 -13.39 -5.70
N HIS A 73 -8.12 -13.71 -5.51
CA HIS A 73 -9.07 -13.85 -6.62
C HIS A 73 -9.88 -12.57 -6.75
N GLU A 74 -9.69 -11.89 -7.87
CA GLU A 74 -10.24 -10.56 -8.10
C GLU A 74 -11.27 -10.64 -9.24
N LYS A 75 -12.48 -10.11 -9.00
CA LYS A 75 -13.58 -10.11 -9.99
C LYS A 75 -14.25 -8.77 -10.05
N PHE A 76 -14.45 -8.27 -11.28
CA PHE A 76 -15.04 -6.95 -11.53
C PHE A 76 -16.13 -7.04 -12.59
N ARG A 77 -17.31 -6.51 -12.27
CA ARG A 77 -18.36 -6.22 -13.26
C ARG A 77 -18.52 -4.72 -13.37
N ILE A 78 -18.33 -4.19 -14.57
CA ILE A 78 -18.43 -2.76 -14.88
C ILE A 78 -19.51 -2.55 -15.91
N LYS A 79 -20.36 -1.55 -15.71
CA LYS A 79 -21.32 -1.08 -16.72
C LYS A 79 -20.80 0.21 -17.34
N VAL A 80 -20.64 0.23 -18.66
CA VAL A 80 -20.35 1.44 -19.43
C VAL A 80 -21.66 2.17 -19.71
N LEU A 81 -21.76 3.42 -19.24
CA LEU A 81 -22.97 4.25 -19.32
C LEU A 81 -22.89 5.28 -20.43
N LYS A 82 -21.68 5.78 -20.73
CA LYS A 82 -21.40 6.78 -21.77
C LYS A 82 -20.18 6.37 -22.61
N PRO A 83 -19.98 6.91 -23.83
CA PRO A 83 -18.86 6.53 -24.70
C PRO A 83 -17.49 6.70 -24.02
N GLU A 84 -17.30 7.73 -23.21
CA GLU A 84 -16.07 8.02 -22.47
C GLU A 84 -15.73 6.92 -21.45
N GLY A 85 -16.72 6.16 -20.99
CA GLY A 85 -16.55 5.02 -20.09
C GLY A 85 -15.88 3.81 -20.75
N ALA A 86 -15.75 3.79 -22.08
CA ALA A 86 -15.04 2.71 -22.77
C ALA A 86 -13.55 2.62 -22.36
N LYS A 87 -12.96 3.69 -21.82
CA LYS A 87 -11.58 3.69 -21.30
C LYS A 87 -11.36 2.65 -20.19
N TYR A 88 -12.38 2.29 -19.42
CA TYR A 88 -12.30 1.28 -18.35
C TYR A 88 -12.25 -0.16 -18.89
N ALA A 89 -12.24 -0.35 -20.22
CA ALA A 89 -11.88 -1.61 -20.85
C ALA A 89 -10.36 -1.88 -20.82
N ASN A 90 -9.55 -0.84 -20.66
CA ASN A 90 -8.10 -0.96 -20.55
C ASN A 90 -7.76 -1.26 -19.09
N VAL A 91 -7.27 -2.46 -18.82
CA VAL A 91 -6.92 -2.91 -17.47
C VAL A 91 -5.41 -3.02 -17.38
N THR A 92 -4.85 -2.51 -16.29
CA THR A 92 -3.42 -2.62 -15.93
C THR A 92 -3.32 -3.13 -14.51
N ILE A 93 -2.54 -4.20 -14.31
CA ILE A 93 -2.37 -4.89 -13.04
C ILE A 93 -0.87 -4.91 -12.72
N PRO A 94 -0.39 -4.04 -11.80
CA PRO A 94 1.01 -4.05 -11.39
C PRO A 94 1.30 -5.24 -10.46
N TYR A 95 2.51 -5.78 -10.53
CA TYR A 95 3.01 -6.83 -9.65
C TYR A 95 4.55 -6.76 -9.57
N TYR A 96 5.15 -7.48 -8.62
CA TYR A 96 6.59 -7.41 -8.37
C TYR A 96 7.30 -8.74 -8.62
N ILE A 97 8.49 -8.68 -9.23
CA ILE A 97 9.42 -9.81 -9.32
C ILE A 97 10.80 -9.34 -8.86
N ILE A 98 11.32 -9.96 -7.81
CA ILE A 98 12.68 -9.71 -7.30
C ILE A 98 13.60 -10.89 -7.68
N PRO A 99 14.57 -10.72 -8.60
CA PRO A 99 15.43 -11.81 -9.06
C PRO A 99 16.42 -12.32 -8.00
N GLN A 100 16.76 -13.61 -8.09
CA GLN A 100 17.78 -14.22 -7.24
C GLN A 100 19.19 -13.72 -7.55
N GLY A 101 19.96 -13.36 -6.50
CA GLY A 101 21.40 -13.02 -6.61
C GLY A 101 21.71 -11.53 -6.49
N GLU A 102 20.82 -10.64 -6.96
CA GLU A 102 20.88 -9.21 -6.60
C GLU A 102 20.56 -8.99 -5.12
N ALA A 103 19.81 -9.90 -4.51
CA ALA A 103 19.59 -9.98 -3.07
C ALA A 103 20.90 -9.94 -2.24
N SER A 104 22.05 -10.37 -2.78
CA SER A 104 23.33 -10.34 -2.04
C SER A 104 24.03 -8.96 -2.05
N ARG A 105 23.72 -8.09 -3.01
CA ARG A 105 24.19 -6.69 -3.05
C ARG A 105 23.12 -5.70 -2.58
N TYR A 106 21.86 -6.10 -2.73
CA TYR A 106 20.64 -5.44 -2.30
C TYR A 106 19.93 -6.36 -1.29
N ASN A 107 20.58 -6.63 -0.15
CA ASN A 107 19.87 -7.16 1.02
C ASN A 107 18.84 -6.08 1.43
N SER A 108 17.65 -6.12 0.84
CA SER A 108 16.37 -5.68 1.37
C SER A 108 16.26 -4.31 2.05
N GLN A 109 16.67 -3.26 1.35
CA GLN A 109 16.46 -1.87 1.77
C GLN A 109 15.03 -1.34 1.52
N VAL A 110 13.95 -2.11 1.76
CA VAL A 110 12.59 -1.53 1.91
C VAL A 110 11.75 -2.21 3.02
N ALA A 111 11.89 -3.52 3.25
CA ALA A 111 10.98 -4.21 4.19
C ALA A 111 11.54 -5.41 4.96
N LEU A 112 12.71 -5.99 4.62
CA LEU A 112 13.11 -7.29 5.19
C LEU A 112 14.22 -7.24 6.24
N ARG A 113 14.99 -6.14 6.39
CA ARG A 113 16.08 -6.11 7.39
C ARG A 113 15.61 -6.21 8.86
N PRO A 114 14.53 -5.55 9.29
CA PRO A 114 13.96 -5.78 10.62
C PRO A 114 13.15 -7.09 10.71
N GLN A 115 12.87 -7.75 9.57
CA GLN A 115 12.05 -8.95 9.49
C GLN A 115 12.84 -10.22 9.15
N HIS A 116 14.18 -10.18 9.22
CA HIS A 116 15.03 -11.35 9.50
C HIS A 116 14.78 -11.94 10.91
N ILE A 117 13.60 -11.71 11.48
CA ILE A 117 13.05 -12.63 12.44
C ILE A 117 13.02 -14.00 11.77
N ALA A 118 13.50 -15.01 12.48
CA ALA A 118 13.52 -16.40 12.05
C ALA A 118 12.09 -16.93 11.83
N ILE A 119 11.44 -16.50 10.75
CA ILE A 119 10.21 -17.06 10.22
C ILE A 119 10.43 -18.55 9.93
N SER A 120 11.67 -18.93 9.61
CA SER A 120 12.12 -20.33 9.54
C SER A 120 11.82 -21.11 10.82
N GLY A 121 12.04 -20.55 12.01
CA GLY A 121 11.77 -21.21 13.29
C GLY A 121 10.27 -21.22 13.65
N ALA A 122 9.55 -20.17 13.26
CA ALA A 122 8.12 -20.00 13.46
C ALA A 122 7.28 -20.94 12.57
N VAL A 123 7.59 -21.01 11.27
CA VAL A 123 6.99 -21.96 10.32
C VAL A 123 7.38 -23.39 10.68
N SER A 124 8.65 -23.63 11.05
CA SER A 124 9.10 -24.92 11.58
C SER A 124 8.31 -25.36 12.81
N ALA A 125 8.00 -24.45 13.74
CA ALA A 125 7.23 -24.76 14.94
C ALA A 125 5.72 -24.91 14.67
N ALA A 126 5.18 -24.24 13.65
CA ALA A 126 3.78 -24.38 13.24
C ALA A 126 3.53 -25.73 12.55
N MET A 127 4.54 -26.23 11.82
CA MET A 127 4.52 -27.54 11.15
C MET A 127 4.82 -28.72 12.09
N ASP A 128 5.38 -28.44 13.28
CA ASP A 128 5.71 -29.42 14.31
C ASP A 128 4.47 -30.05 15.00
N GLU A 129 3.29 -29.42 14.90
CA GLU A 129 2.07 -30.02 15.47
C GLU A 129 1.59 -31.28 14.74
N THR A 130 2.13 -31.63 13.56
CA THR A 130 1.62 -32.79 12.78
C THR A 130 2.63 -33.79 12.23
N THR A 131 3.92 -33.48 12.05
CA THR A 131 4.82 -34.39 11.29
C THR A 131 6.23 -34.64 11.85
N GLY A 132 6.71 -33.89 12.84
CA GLY A 132 8.01 -34.19 13.48
C GLY A 132 9.23 -34.20 12.54
N ILE A 133 9.18 -33.46 11.42
CA ILE A 133 10.32 -33.28 10.51
C ILE A 133 10.77 -31.83 10.61
N ILE A 134 11.94 -31.61 11.20
CA ILE A 134 12.63 -30.32 11.21
C ILE A 134 13.35 -30.20 9.86
N SER A 135 12.89 -29.30 8.98
CA SER A 135 13.75 -28.78 7.92
C SER A 135 14.25 -27.39 8.33
N GLU A 136 15.46 -27.33 8.88
CA GLU A 136 16.28 -26.12 8.88
C GLU A 136 16.64 -25.82 7.41
N SER A 137 15.80 -25.09 6.67
CA SER A 137 16.20 -24.50 5.38
C SER A 137 15.13 -23.69 4.69
N ILE A 138 14.34 -22.85 5.38
CA ILE A 138 13.31 -22.12 4.62
C ILE A 138 13.03 -20.69 5.10
N VAL A 139 13.79 -19.76 4.53
CA VAL A 139 13.28 -18.48 4.01
C VAL A 139 13.93 -18.35 2.65
N THR A 140 13.24 -18.78 1.62
CA THR A 140 13.60 -18.45 0.24
C THR A 140 13.40 -16.93 0.14
N ASN A 141 14.50 -16.17 -0.04
CA ASN A 141 14.54 -14.70 -0.17
C ASN A 141 13.90 -14.20 -1.49
N TYR A 142 12.80 -14.79 -1.90
CA TYR A 142 12.10 -14.46 -3.12
C TYR A 142 10.89 -13.63 -2.72
N ILE A 143 10.72 -12.50 -3.40
CA ILE A 143 9.43 -11.84 -3.49
C ILE A 143 9.05 -12.02 -4.94
N HIS A 144 8.29 -13.08 -5.20
CA HIS A 144 7.72 -13.36 -6.49
C HIS A 144 6.20 -13.19 -6.43
N GLU A 145 5.68 -12.36 -7.32
CA GLU A 145 4.27 -12.33 -7.63
C GLU A 145 4.04 -12.78 -9.07
N SER A 146 2.85 -13.32 -9.32
CA SER A 146 2.38 -13.60 -10.67
C SER A 146 0.91 -13.22 -10.81
N ILE A 147 0.51 -12.89 -12.04
CA ILE A 147 -0.88 -12.67 -12.40
C ILE A 147 -1.29 -13.76 -13.40
N GLU A 148 -2.23 -14.59 -12.99
CA GLU A 148 -2.69 -15.76 -13.74
C GLU A 148 -4.22 -15.75 -13.91
N ASP A 149 -4.73 -16.75 -14.63
CA ASP A 149 -6.17 -17.00 -14.81
C ASP A 149 -6.99 -15.81 -15.34
N ILE A 150 -6.33 -14.92 -16.08
CA ILE A 150 -6.95 -13.70 -16.63
C ILE A 150 -8.05 -14.08 -17.61
N LYS A 151 -9.28 -13.65 -17.32
CA LYS A 151 -10.43 -13.77 -18.22
C LYS A 151 -11.15 -12.44 -18.26
N ALA A 152 -11.50 -11.99 -19.46
CA ALA A 152 -12.39 -10.84 -19.62
C ALA A 152 -13.42 -11.08 -20.71
N THR A 153 -14.61 -10.52 -20.54
CA THR A 153 -15.72 -10.63 -21.49
C THR A 153 -16.51 -9.32 -21.54
N ALA A 154 -16.71 -8.82 -22.76
CA ALA A 154 -17.71 -7.79 -23.04
C ALA A 154 -19.06 -8.44 -23.36
N PHE A 155 -20.12 -7.92 -22.77
CA PHE A 155 -21.49 -8.32 -23.02
C PHE A 155 -22.23 -7.16 -23.66
N ASN A 156 -22.81 -7.42 -24.83
CA ASN A 156 -23.50 -6.43 -25.64
C ASN A 156 -24.89 -6.91 -26.05
N MET A 157 -25.85 -6.00 -26.17
CA MET A 157 -27.17 -6.31 -26.73
C MET A 157 -27.16 -6.12 -28.26
N LYS A 158 -27.64 -7.13 -29.01
CA LYS A 158 -27.90 -7.05 -30.45
C LYS A 158 -29.23 -7.74 -30.76
N GLY A 159 -30.20 -6.97 -31.27
CA GLY A 159 -31.54 -7.49 -31.59
C GLY A 159 -32.27 -8.12 -30.39
N GLY A 160 -32.14 -7.52 -29.20
CA GLY A 160 -32.77 -8.02 -27.97
C GLY A 160 -32.09 -9.24 -27.34
N LYS A 161 -30.98 -9.74 -27.91
CA LYS A 161 -30.20 -10.86 -27.38
C LYS A 161 -28.82 -10.39 -26.91
N THR A 162 -28.33 -10.99 -25.83
CA THR A 162 -26.96 -10.77 -25.35
C THR A 162 -25.96 -11.53 -26.24
N THR A 163 -24.98 -10.79 -26.72
CA THR A 163 -23.78 -11.27 -27.43
C THR A 163 -22.58 -11.11 -26.49
N LYS A 164 -21.61 -12.04 -26.58
CA LYS A 164 -20.41 -12.06 -25.73
C LYS A 164 -19.17 -12.02 -26.59
N THR A 165 -18.22 -11.16 -26.25
CA THR A 165 -16.91 -11.06 -26.89
C THR A 165 -15.85 -11.28 -25.82
N LYS A 166 -15.05 -12.34 -25.96
CA LYS A 166 -14.03 -12.73 -24.97
C LYS A 166 -12.67 -12.18 -25.36
N LEU A 167 -11.91 -11.74 -24.35
CA LEU A 167 -10.48 -11.47 -24.46
C LEU A 167 -9.75 -12.73 -24.95
N GLN A 168 -8.84 -12.57 -25.92
CA GLN A 168 -7.93 -13.64 -26.33
C GLN A 168 -6.64 -13.56 -25.52
N SER A 169 -6.01 -14.70 -25.24
CA SER A 169 -4.73 -14.72 -24.51
C SER A 169 -3.62 -13.96 -25.25
N THR A 170 -3.69 -13.87 -26.58
CA THR A 170 -2.75 -13.09 -27.41
C THR A 170 -2.87 -11.59 -27.23
N ASP A 171 -3.96 -11.10 -26.62
CA ASP A 171 -4.20 -9.67 -26.37
C ASP A 171 -3.74 -9.24 -24.97
N ILE A 172 -3.14 -10.16 -24.21
CA ILE A 172 -2.56 -9.93 -22.89
C ILE A 172 -1.07 -9.64 -23.07
N VAL A 173 -0.64 -8.50 -22.54
CA VAL A 173 0.77 -8.08 -22.53
C VAL A 173 1.28 -8.13 -21.10
N ASP A 174 2.34 -8.89 -20.87
CA ASP A 174 3.06 -8.95 -19.61
C ASP A 174 4.48 -8.42 -19.83
N GLU A 175 4.85 -7.38 -19.09
CA GLU A 175 6.11 -6.67 -19.31
C GLU A 175 6.71 -6.10 -18.03
N GLN A 176 8.04 -6.01 -18.03
CA GLN A 176 8.82 -5.30 -17.03
C GLN A 176 8.75 -3.79 -17.28
N VAL A 177 8.45 -3.01 -16.25
CA VAL A 177 8.33 -1.55 -16.31
C VAL A 177 9.63 -0.86 -15.93
N ASP A 178 10.12 -1.13 -14.71
CA ASP A 178 11.44 -0.70 -14.22
C ASP A 178 11.86 -1.58 -13.05
N GLY A 179 13.08 -2.14 -13.12
CA GLY A 179 13.63 -3.01 -12.09
C GLY A 179 12.68 -4.15 -11.73
N GLU A 180 12.25 -4.20 -10.48
CA GLU A 180 11.38 -5.26 -9.94
C GLU A 180 9.89 -5.05 -10.27
N ASN A 181 9.52 -3.91 -10.85
CA ASN A 181 8.13 -3.58 -11.17
C ASN A 181 7.74 -4.17 -12.52
N TRP A 182 6.73 -5.01 -12.50
CA TRP A 182 6.11 -5.62 -13.67
C TRP A 182 4.64 -5.21 -13.77
N GLN A 183 4.05 -5.39 -14.94
CA GLN A 183 2.64 -5.17 -15.13
C GLN A 183 2.06 -6.09 -16.19
N VAL A 184 0.84 -6.55 -15.94
CA VAL A 184 -0.01 -7.16 -16.97
C VAL A 184 -1.03 -6.15 -17.46
N ARG A 185 -1.17 -6.02 -18.78
CA ARG A 185 -2.15 -5.17 -19.43
C ARG A 185 -2.99 -5.94 -20.44
N PHE A 186 -4.26 -5.59 -20.53
CA PHE A 186 -5.14 -6.06 -21.59
C PHE A 186 -6.25 -5.05 -21.86
N THR A 187 -6.85 -5.14 -23.04
CA THR A 187 -8.03 -4.35 -23.42
C THR A 187 -9.19 -5.28 -23.71
N VAL A 188 -10.31 -5.10 -23.01
CA VAL A 188 -11.52 -5.90 -23.28
C VAL A 188 -12.08 -5.50 -24.65
N PRO A 189 -12.25 -6.43 -25.61
CA PRO A 189 -12.68 -6.11 -26.97
C PRO A 189 -14.18 -5.77 -27.07
N ASP A 190 -14.58 -5.06 -28.11
CA ASP A 190 -16.00 -4.72 -28.43
C ASP A 190 -16.71 -3.96 -27.29
N VAL A 191 -15.97 -3.14 -26.53
CA VAL A 191 -16.55 -2.26 -25.51
C VAL A 191 -17.03 -0.96 -26.13
N ARG A 192 -18.26 -0.59 -25.78
CA ARG A 192 -18.96 0.65 -26.19
C ARG A 192 -19.99 1.05 -25.14
N GLU A 193 -20.67 2.16 -25.37
CA GLU A 193 -21.80 2.56 -24.54
C GLU A 193 -22.83 1.42 -24.39
N GLY A 194 -23.25 1.18 -23.15
CA GLY A 194 -24.19 0.12 -22.81
C GLY A 194 -23.55 -1.26 -22.58
N THR A 195 -22.26 -1.46 -22.89
CA THR A 195 -21.55 -2.71 -22.62
C THR A 195 -21.48 -2.99 -21.11
N VAL A 196 -21.70 -4.25 -20.74
CA VAL A 196 -21.26 -4.77 -19.44
C VAL A 196 -19.93 -5.48 -19.64
N ILE A 197 -18.91 -5.07 -18.90
CA ILE A 197 -17.60 -5.70 -18.87
C ILE A 197 -17.56 -6.59 -17.64
N GLU A 198 -17.06 -7.81 -17.79
CA GLU A 198 -16.61 -8.62 -16.66
C GLU A 198 -15.16 -9.02 -16.88
N TYR A 199 -14.33 -8.90 -15.85
CA TYR A 199 -13.01 -9.52 -15.83
C TYR A 199 -12.68 -10.12 -14.47
N GLU A 200 -11.85 -11.16 -14.51
CA GLU A 200 -11.29 -11.82 -13.33
C GLU A 200 -9.83 -12.17 -13.56
N TYR A 201 -9.04 -12.22 -12.49
CA TYR A 201 -7.66 -12.70 -12.48
C TYR A 201 -7.33 -13.25 -11.09
N THR A 202 -6.25 -14.05 -11.03
CA THR A 202 -5.66 -14.52 -9.78
C THR A 202 -4.29 -13.88 -9.63
N ARG A 203 -3.98 -13.36 -8.45
CA ARG A 203 -2.61 -12.98 -8.07
C ARG A 203 -2.09 -13.98 -7.06
N HIS A 204 -0.91 -14.53 -7.33
CA HIS A 204 -0.14 -15.31 -6.36
C HIS A 204 0.95 -14.42 -5.79
N SER A 205 1.11 -14.40 -4.47
CA SER A 205 2.04 -13.51 -3.78
C SER A 205 2.74 -14.20 -2.63
N GLU A 206 4.07 -14.20 -2.63
CA GLU A 206 4.89 -14.67 -1.51
C GLU A 206 4.96 -13.64 -0.36
N LEU A 207 4.36 -12.44 -0.53
CA LEU A 207 4.30 -11.37 0.48
C LEU A 207 3.23 -11.63 1.55
N PHE A 208 3.33 -12.77 2.22
CA PHE A 208 2.33 -13.20 3.19
C PHE A 208 2.24 -12.35 4.46
N TYR A 209 3.23 -11.50 4.74
CA TYR A 209 3.24 -10.64 5.93
C TYR A 209 2.68 -9.23 5.65
N ARG A 210 2.50 -8.85 4.38
CA ARG A 210 1.98 -7.55 3.97
C ARG A 210 1.02 -7.74 2.82
N LEU A 211 -0.27 -7.79 3.16
CA LEU A 211 -1.30 -7.95 2.15
C LEU A 211 -1.45 -6.65 1.33
N HIS A 212 -1.79 -6.80 0.05
CA HIS A 212 -2.10 -5.67 -0.81
C HIS A 212 -3.21 -4.80 -0.20
N ASP A 213 -3.02 -3.48 -0.19
CA ASP A 213 -4.06 -2.52 0.19
C ASP A 213 -5.27 -2.72 -0.75
N TRP A 214 -6.43 -3.06 -0.18
CA TRP A 214 -7.65 -3.29 -0.95
C TRP A 214 -8.48 -2.01 -1.02
N GLN A 215 -8.74 -1.51 -2.22
CA GLN A 215 -9.55 -0.31 -2.42
C GLN A 215 -11.01 -0.68 -2.72
N ALA A 216 -11.95 -0.36 -1.83
CA ALA A 216 -13.37 -0.56 -2.09
C ALA A 216 -13.91 0.50 -3.08
N GLN A 217 -13.38 1.71 -2.99
CA GLN A 217 -13.72 2.87 -3.79
C GLN A 217 -12.68 3.10 -4.90
N CYS A 218 -13.08 3.71 -6.02
CA CYS A 218 -12.19 4.01 -7.14
C CYS A 218 -12.66 5.25 -7.92
N GLU A 219 -12.12 5.48 -9.12
CA GLU A 219 -12.44 6.66 -9.96
C GLU A 219 -13.95 6.78 -10.27
N ILE A 220 -14.60 5.64 -10.51
CA ILE A 220 -16.03 5.56 -10.81
C ILE A 220 -16.83 5.06 -9.60
N PRO A 221 -18.14 5.38 -9.52
CA PRO A 221 -19.01 4.82 -8.50
C PRO A 221 -18.91 3.30 -8.42
N VAL A 222 -19.01 2.77 -7.20
CA VAL A 222 -19.02 1.34 -6.92
C VAL A 222 -20.32 0.99 -6.21
N ALA A 223 -21.23 0.36 -6.93
CA ALA A 223 -22.52 -0.06 -6.39
C ALA A 223 -22.37 -1.12 -5.29
N TYR A 224 -21.43 -2.06 -5.48
CA TYR A 224 -21.11 -3.09 -4.49
C TYR A 224 -19.64 -3.49 -4.55
N ALA A 225 -19.01 -3.52 -3.38
CA ALA A 225 -17.66 -4.05 -3.18
C ALA A 225 -17.66 -5.00 -1.99
N ARG A 226 -17.01 -6.16 -2.13
CA ARG A 226 -16.82 -7.10 -1.04
C ARG A 226 -15.40 -7.65 -1.04
N LEU A 227 -14.81 -7.64 0.15
CA LEU A 227 -13.55 -8.28 0.47
C LEU A 227 -13.80 -9.40 1.47
N ASP A 228 -13.35 -10.60 1.14
CA ASP A 228 -13.27 -11.72 2.07
C ASP A 228 -11.79 -12.11 2.25
N MET A 229 -11.26 -11.99 3.47
CA MET A 229 -9.88 -12.38 3.78
C MET A 229 -9.87 -13.48 4.84
N THR A 230 -9.21 -14.60 4.54
CA THR A 230 -9.05 -15.70 5.49
C THR A 230 -7.59 -15.81 5.93
N ILE A 231 -7.31 -15.42 7.18
CA ILE A 231 -5.95 -15.34 7.72
C ILE A 231 -5.77 -16.37 8.84
N PRO A 232 -4.74 -17.25 8.80
CA PRO A 232 -4.44 -18.17 9.89
C PRO A 232 -4.23 -17.45 11.23
N ARG A 233 -4.77 -17.97 12.35
CA ARG A 233 -4.79 -17.25 13.65
C ARG A 233 -3.43 -17.04 14.29
N HIS A 234 -2.41 -17.79 13.88
CA HIS A 234 -1.04 -17.60 14.35
C HIS A 234 -0.31 -16.45 13.64
N LEU A 235 -0.87 -15.96 12.52
CA LEU A 235 -0.47 -14.73 11.87
C LEU A 235 -1.36 -13.59 12.40
N ILE A 236 -0.83 -12.83 13.35
CA ILE A 236 -1.58 -11.74 13.98
C ILE A 236 -1.43 -10.50 13.11
N PHE A 237 -2.52 -10.10 12.47
CA PHE A 237 -2.57 -8.94 11.59
C PHE A 237 -3.21 -7.73 12.26
N ASN A 238 -2.61 -6.57 12.03
CA ASN A 238 -3.30 -5.29 12.14
C ASN A 238 -4.16 -5.11 10.88
N VAL A 239 -5.46 -4.90 11.04
CA VAL A 239 -6.41 -4.68 9.95
C VAL A 239 -7.10 -3.34 10.17
N GLU A 240 -6.93 -2.42 9.24
CA GLU A 240 -7.44 -1.04 9.34
C GLU A 240 -8.28 -0.70 8.11
N GLN A 241 -9.46 -0.10 8.34
CA GLN A 241 -10.18 0.62 7.29
C GLN A 241 -9.65 2.05 7.21
N HIS A 242 -9.40 2.52 5.99
CA HIS A 242 -9.09 3.91 5.69
C HIS A 242 -10.14 4.52 4.73
N GLY A 243 -10.02 5.83 4.48
CA GLY A 243 -10.97 6.60 3.67
C GLY A 243 -12.25 7.00 4.41
N SER A 244 -13.10 7.78 3.74
CA SER A 244 -14.20 8.52 4.38
C SER A 244 -15.55 7.78 4.44
N GLN A 245 -15.79 6.83 3.54
CA GLN A 245 -17.02 6.02 3.53
C GLN A 245 -16.84 4.76 4.39
N THR A 246 -17.90 4.38 5.09
CA THR A 246 -17.91 3.23 6.00
C THR A 246 -18.15 1.93 5.27
N LEU A 247 -17.40 0.88 5.61
CA LEU A 247 -17.67 -0.48 5.18
C LEU A 247 -18.36 -1.26 6.31
N ALA A 248 -19.37 -2.05 5.98
CA ALA A 248 -19.89 -3.05 6.91
C ALA A 248 -18.82 -4.13 7.11
N SER A 249 -18.41 -4.37 8.35
CA SER A 249 -17.35 -5.34 8.68
C SER A 249 -17.87 -6.48 9.55
N LYS A 250 -17.40 -7.70 9.29
CA LYS A 250 -17.64 -8.89 10.12
C LYS A 250 -16.35 -9.68 10.27
N ARG A 251 -16.15 -10.32 11.44
CA ARG A 251 -15.07 -11.29 11.65
C ARG A 251 -15.61 -12.55 12.29
N ASP A 252 -15.39 -13.69 11.62
CA ASP A 252 -15.75 -15.02 12.11
C ASP A 252 -14.50 -15.85 12.43
N ASN A 253 -14.65 -16.84 13.31
CA ASN A 253 -13.64 -17.90 13.48
C ASN A 253 -14.00 -19.04 12.54
N VAL A 254 -13.04 -19.49 11.73
CA VAL A 254 -13.23 -20.59 10.79
C VAL A 254 -12.08 -21.60 10.89
N THR A 255 -12.29 -22.76 10.30
CA THR A 255 -11.24 -23.76 10.10
C THR A 255 -10.79 -23.70 8.64
N MET A 256 -9.53 -23.33 8.43
CA MET A 256 -8.88 -23.39 7.13
C MET A 256 -8.30 -24.79 6.94
N LYS A 257 -8.57 -25.41 5.78
CA LYS A 257 -7.93 -26.67 5.38
C LYS A 257 -6.77 -26.37 4.45
N TYR A 258 -5.67 -27.08 4.61
CA TYR A 258 -4.51 -26.97 3.74
C TYR A 258 -3.92 -28.35 3.47
N LYS A 259 -3.14 -28.48 2.40
CA LYS A 259 -2.44 -29.71 2.05
C LYS A 259 -0.96 -29.38 1.95
N LEU A 260 -0.13 -30.08 2.72
CA LEU A 260 1.32 -29.96 2.63
C LEU A 260 1.77 -30.51 1.28
N GLU A 261 2.52 -29.71 0.51
CA GLU A 261 3.04 -30.12 -0.80
C GLU A 261 3.99 -31.31 -0.72
N SER A 262 4.67 -31.48 0.42
CA SER A 262 5.61 -32.59 0.69
C SER A 262 4.98 -33.98 0.63
N ASP A 263 3.65 -34.12 0.69
CA ASP A 263 2.95 -35.40 0.50
C ASP A 263 1.62 -35.23 -0.27
N PRO A 264 1.61 -35.45 -1.60
CA PRO A 264 0.41 -35.42 -2.43
C PRO A 264 -0.66 -36.45 -2.05
N LEU A 265 -0.38 -37.42 -1.19
CA LEU A 265 -1.34 -38.41 -0.69
C LEU A 265 -1.81 -38.13 0.74
N ALA A 266 -1.22 -37.14 1.43
CA ALA A 266 -1.63 -36.77 2.78
C ALA A 266 -3.06 -36.21 2.82
N LEU A 267 -3.77 -36.53 3.89
CA LEU A 267 -5.05 -35.91 4.23
C LEU A 267 -4.83 -34.40 4.48
N PRO A 268 -5.76 -33.53 4.08
CA PRO A 268 -5.64 -32.10 4.34
C PRO A 268 -5.63 -31.84 5.85
N SER A 269 -4.56 -31.19 6.31
CA SER A 269 -4.45 -30.64 7.66
C SER A 269 -5.36 -29.44 7.83
N SER A 270 -5.58 -29.00 9.08
CA SER A 270 -6.43 -27.85 9.36
C SER A 270 -5.83 -26.92 10.41
N VAL A 271 -6.02 -25.62 10.21
CA VAL A 271 -5.61 -24.57 11.15
C VAL A 271 -6.80 -23.66 11.45
N MET A 272 -6.84 -23.10 12.66
CA MET A 272 -7.83 -22.07 12.97
C MET A 272 -7.46 -20.78 12.25
N ALA A 273 -8.46 -20.12 11.66
CA ALA A 273 -8.30 -18.87 10.94
C ALA A 273 -9.36 -17.84 11.37
N TYR A 274 -9.04 -16.56 11.12
CA TYR A 274 -10.02 -15.49 11.13
C TYR A 274 -10.49 -15.24 9.70
N HIS A 275 -11.80 -15.23 9.50
CA HIS A 275 -12.41 -14.81 8.24
C HIS A 275 -12.99 -13.42 8.41
N TYR A 276 -12.43 -12.44 7.70
CA TYR A 276 -12.87 -11.06 7.68
C TYR A 276 -13.72 -10.83 6.42
N THR A 277 -14.91 -10.25 6.60
CA THR A 277 -15.74 -9.78 5.49
C THR A 277 -15.92 -8.28 5.63
N PHE A 278 -15.59 -7.54 4.57
CA PHE A 278 -15.87 -6.12 4.44
C PHE A 278 -16.80 -5.90 3.25
N THR A 279 -17.84 -5.09 3.40
CA THR A 279 -18.82 -4.81 2.33
C THR A 279 -19.09 -3.31 2.23
N GLY A 280 -18.92 -2.77 1.03
CA GLY A 280 -19.31 -1.43 0.65
C GLY A 280 -20.50 -1.45 -0.30
N GLN A 281 -21.42 -0.50 -0.13
CA GLN A 281 -22.59 -0.32 -0.98
C GLN A 281 -22.72 1.14 -1.39
N ASN A 282 -23.04 1.38 -2.66
CA ASN A 282 -23.22 2.72 -3.23
C ASN A 282 -22.07 3.68 -2.88
N LEU A 283 -20.83 3.21 -3.02
CA LEU A 283 -19.64 4.01 -2.77
C LEU A 283 -19.47 5.02 -3.90
N LYS A 284 -19.30 6.29 -3.53
CA LYS A 284 -19.12 7.36 -4.51
C LYS A 284 -17.86 7.20 -5.37
N GLY A 285 -17.86 7.66 -6.61
CA GLY A 285 -16.62 7.84 -7.38
C GLY A 285 -15.72 8.91 -6.75
N VAL A 286 -14.40 8.74 -6.86
CA VAL A 286 -13.41 9.77 -6.50
C VAL A 286 -12.72 10.21 -7.78
N ALA A 287 -13.01 11.41 -8.25
CA ALA A 287 -12.39 11.92 -9.47
C ALA A 287 -10.85 11.91 -9.34
N ASN A 288 -10.19 11.36 -10.35
CA ASN A 288 -8.74 11.40 -10.46
C ASN A 288 -8.30 12.79 -10.95
N GLU A 289 -8.29 13.75 -10.02
CA GLU A 289 -7.78 15.11 -10.25
C GLU A 289 -6.28 15.15 -9.95
N SER A 290 -5.52 16.04 -10.61
CA SER A 290 -4.05 16.08 -10.56
C SER A 290 -3.43 16.21 -9.16
N ASN A 291 -4.22 16.49 -8.13
CA ASN A 291 -3.78 16.74 -6.76
C ASN A 291 -4.39 15.74 -5.73
N ILE A 292 -5.18 14.75 -6.18
CA ILE A 292 -5.84 13.76 -5.31
C ILE A 292 -5.07 12.45 -5.40
N CYS A 293 -4.46 12.01 -4.29
CA CYS A 293 -3.96 10.65 -4.23
C CYS A 293 -5.09 9.67 -3.96
N MET A 294 -5.47 8.89 -4.97
CA MET A 294 -6.53 7.90 -4.84
C MET A 294 -6.30 6.93 -3.68
N ALA A 295 -5.05 6.59 -3.35
CA ALA A 295 -4.72 5.73 -2.22
C ALA A 295 -4.98 6.36 -0.83
N ASP A 296 -4.98 7.69 -0.72
CA ASP A 296 -5.35 8.41 0.52
C ASP A 296 -6.86 8.53 0.68
N TYR A 297 -7.57 8.83 -0.42
CA TYR A 297 -8.96 9.26 -0.37
C TYR A 297 -9.95 8.11 -0.53
N CYS A 298 -9.59 7.05 -1.24
CA CYS A 298 -10.49 5.92 -1.46
C CYS A 298 -10.66 5.12 -0.17
N THR A 299 -11.92 4.82 0.17
CA THR A 299 -12.23 3.84 1.19
C THR A 299 -11.64 2.48 0.83
N GLY A 300 -10.95 1.86 1.78
CA GLY A 300 -10.26 0.59 1.59
C GLY A 300 -9.84 -0.08 2.90
N ILE A 301 -9.16 -1.21 2.78
CA ILE A 301 -8.62 -2.01 3.88
C ILE A 301 -7.12 -2.19 3.69
N THR A 302 -6.37 -1.89 4.73
CA THR A 302 -4.95 -2.25 4.87
C THR A 302 -4.82 -3.38 5.88
N ALA A 303 -3.99 -4.38 5.57
CA ALA A 303 -3.67 -5.46 6.50
C ALA A 303 -2.17 -5.78 6.51
N GLU A 304 -1.53 -5.66 7.68
CA GLU A 304 -0.11 -5.92 7.87
C GLU A 304 0.13 -6.81 9.10
N LEU A 305 1.04 -7.78 8.99
CA LEU A 305 1.42 -8.67 10.08
C LEU A 305 2.10 -7.86 11.19
N SER A 306 1.59 -7.97 12.41
CA SER A 306 2.17 -7.34 13.60
C SER A 306 2.96 -8.33 14.44
N SER A 307 2.47 -9.56 14.53
CA SER A 307 3.05 -10.58 15.39
C SER A 307 2.81 -11.98 14.84
N PHE A 308 3.72 -12.88 15.15
CA PHE A 308 3.59 -14.31 14.92
C PHE A 308 3.49 -15.01 16.27
N SER A 309 2.47 -15.84 16.47
CA SER A 309 2.32 -16.56 17.73
C SER A 309 1.74 -17.96 17.53
N LEU A 310 2.49 -18.95 18.00
CA LEU A 310 1.99 -20.30 18.23
C LEU A 310 1.61 -20.48 19.69
N ARG A 311 0.72 -21.43 19.97
CA ARG A 311 0.17 -21.67 21.32
C ARG A 311 1.23 -21.96 22.38
N SER A 312 2.39 -22.49 21.98
CA SER A 312 3.49 -22.92 22.86
C SER A 312 4.64 -21.93 22.97
N THR A 313 4.68 -20.88 22.14
CA THR A 313 5.81 -19.93 22.06
C THR A 313 5.38 -18.53 22.42
N ALA A 314 6.28 -17.76 23.05
CA ALA A 314 6.07 -16.31 23.18
C ALA A 314 5.86 -15.68 21.78
N PRO A 315 4.93 -14.72 21.62
CA PRO A 315 4.73 -14.04 20.35
C PRO A 315 6.03 -13.37 19.90
N THR A 316 6.38 -13.54 18.62
CA THR A 316 7.45 -12.77 18.00
C THR A 316 6.84 -11.53 17.37
N ASN A 317 7.27 -10.35 17.81
CA ASN A 317 6.71 -9.06 17.40
C ASN A 317 7.59 -8.44 16.31
N TYR A 318 6.97 -7.93 15.24
CA TYR A 318 7.69 -7.44 14.05
C TYR A 318 7.73 -5.90 13.98
N ALA A 319 6.76 -5.20 14.61
CA ALA A 319 6.79 -3.77 14.94
C ALA A 319 5.45 -3.38 15.61
N ASN A 320 5.42 -3.24 16.93
CA ASN A 320 4.16 -2.99 17.66
C ASN A 320 4.00 -1.55 18.17
N THR A 321 5.07 -0.76 18.17
CA THR A 321 5.04 0.68 18.54
C THR A 321 5.95 1.49 17.62
N TRP A 322 5.70 2.79 17.51
CA TRP A 322 6.58 3.69 16.74
C TRP A 322 7.93 3.89 17.43
N GLU A 323 7.98 3.78 18.76
CA GLU A 323 9.22 3.79 19.53
C GLU A 323 10.11 2.59 19.17
N HIS A 324 9.53 1.40 18.98
CA HIS A 324 10.29 0.24 18.54
C HIS A 324 10.74 0.36 17.08
N ILE A 325 9.93 0.97 16.21
CA ILE A 325 10.36 1.32 14.85
C ILE A 325 11.55 2.27 14.88
N ASP A 326 11.55 3.27 15.76
CA ASP A 326 12.68 4.18 15.92
C ASP A 326 13.96 3.44 16.36
N GLU A 327 13.85 2.50 17.30
CA GLU A 327 14.96 1.64 17.71
C GLU A 327 15.52 0.85 16.52
N LEU A 328 14.66 0.15 15.79
CA LEU A 328 15.05 -0.65 14.61
C LEU A 328 15.73 0.20 13.53
N LEU A 329 15.20 1.40 13.24
CA LEU A 329 15.76 2.32 12.26
C LEU A 329 17.10 2.93 12.72
N MET A 330 17.27 3.17 14.02
CA MET A 330 18.49 3.72 14.61
C MET A 330 19.61 2.69 14.81
N GLU A 331 19.26 1.41 14.89
CA GLU A 331 20.18 0.26 14.94
C GLU A 331 20.64 -0.20 13.55
N ASP A 332 19.89 0.09 12.48
CA ASP A 332 20.26 -0.27 11.11
C ASP A 332 21.51 0.50 10.63
N ASP A 333 22.50 -0.22 10.12
CA ASP A 333 23.78 0.34 9.67
C ASP A 333 23.63 1.34 8.50
N ASP A 334 22.70 1.07 7.57
CA ASP A 334 22.51 1.87 6.35
C ASP A 334 21.65 3.13 6.59
N LEU A 335 21.04 3.27 7.78
CA LEU A 335 20.33 4.46 8.23
C LEU A 335 20.93 5.02 9.52
N GLY A 336 20.63 4.44 10.68
CA GLY A 336 21.06 4.94 11.99
C GLY A 336 22.56 4.87 12.24
N GLY A 337 23.25 3.83 11.74
CA GLY A 337 24.70 3.75 11.73
C GLY A 337 25.32 4.86 10.88
N ARG A 338 24.89 4.96 9.62
CA ARG A 338 25.36 5.97 8.67
C ARG A 338 25.11 7.40 9.14
N MET A 339 23.99 7.67 9.83
CA MET A 339 23.69 8.97 10.44
C MET A 339 24.75 9.45 11.45
N LYS A 340 25.58 8.57 12.00
CA LYS A 340 26.61 8.89 13.02
C LYS A 340 27.99 9.13 12.41
N GLU A 341 28.21 8.74 11.16
CA GLU A 341 29.49 8.88 10.45
C GLU A 341 29.78 10.34 10.07
N GLN A 342 31.05 10.76 10.09
CA GLN A 342 31.47 12.10 9.66
C GLN A 342 31.20 12.31 8.16
N SER A 343 30.74 13.51 7.79
CA SER A 343 30.48 13.82 6.38
C SER A 343 31.78 13.82 5.57
N PRO A 344 31.79 13.25 4.35
CA PRO A 344 32.93 13.40 3.42
C PRO A 344 33.12 14.85 2.95
N LEU A 345 32.16 15.75 3.22
CA LEU A 345 32.26 17.18 2.95
C LEU A 345 32.78 17.99 4.14
N HIS A 346 33.12 17.37 5.27
CA HIS A 346 33.58 18.06 6.48
C HIS A 346 34.73 19.04 6.21
N GLY A 347 35.76 18.62 5.46
CA GLY A 347 36.88 19.51 5.12
C GLY A 347 36.50 20.70 4.25
N GLN A 348 35.50 20.56 3.36
CA GLN A 348 35.01 21.67 2.53
C GLN A 348 34.14 22.63 3.34
N LEU A 349 33.31 22.08 4.21
CA LEU A 349 32.53 22.85 5.18
C LEU A 349 33.43 23.74 6.04
N GLU A 350 34.55 23.20 6.54
CA GLU A 350 35.52 23.97 7.32
C GLU A 350 36.23 25.04 6.49
N ALA A 351 36.69 24.69 5.28
CA ALA A 351 37.38 25.60 4.39
C ALA A 351 36.51 26.80 3.95
N GLU A 352 35.20 26.58 3.76
CA GLU A 352 34.22 27.63 3.44
C GLU A 352 33.73 28.39 4.69
N GLY A 353 34.11 27.95 5.90
CA GLY A 353 33.73 28.59 7.16
C GLY A 353 32.23 28.52 7.46
N ILE A 354 31.50 27.56 6.87
CA ILE A 354 30.03 27.46 6.97
C ILE A 354 29.58 27.26 8.41
N GLN A 355 30.33 26.50 9.22
CA GLN A 355 30.04 26.25 10.63
C GLN A 355 29.99 27.53 11.48
N ASN A 356 30.69 28.58 11.04
CA ASN A 356 30.79 29.87 11.74
C ASN A 356 29.62 30.82 11.43
N ILE A 357 28.73 30.47 10.50
CA ILE A 357 27.53 31.26 10.20
C ILE A 357 26.61 31.24 11.41
N ALA A 358 26.38 32.41 12.02
CA ALA A 358 25.61 32.55 13.26
C ALA A 358 24.11 32.26 13.08
N ASN A 359 23.55 32.67 11.94
CA ASN A 359 22.14 32.42 11.63
C ASN A 359 21.97 30.96 11.18
N GLU A 360 21.25 30.16 11.98
CA GLU A 360 21.06 28.72 11.71
C GLU A 360 20.36 28.44 10.37
N GLN A 361 19.49 29.34 9.90
CA GLN A 361 18.80 29.21 8.62
C GLN A 361 19.75 29.49 7.45
N GLU A 362 20.56 30.54 7.54
CA GLU A 362 21.59 30.84 6.53
C GLU A 362 22.65 29.74 6.47
N ARG A 363 23.04 29.20 7.64
CA ARG A 363 23.96 28.07 7.76
C ARG A 363 23.39 26.81 7.08
N ALA A 364 22.13 26.48 7.36
CA ALA A 364 21.44 25.36 6.72
C ALA A 364 21.39 25.54 5.19
N ALA A 365 21.06 26.74 4.70
CA ALA A 365 21.03 27.04 3.27
C ALA A 365 22.42 26.91 2.62
N ALA A 366 23.49 27.32 3.31
CA ALA A 366 24.86 27.17 2.84
C ALA A 366 25.26 25.69 2.70
N VAL A 367 24.94 24.86 3.69
CA VAL A 367 25.15 23.42 3.63
C VAL A 367 24.37 22.79 2.48
N CYS A 368 23.10 23.17 2.28
CA CYS A 368 22.30 22.64 1.16
C CYS A 368 22.94 22.95 -0.20
N ARG A 369 23.40 24.19 -0.40
CA ARG A 369 24.10 24.56 -1.63
C ARG A 369 25.39 23.73 -1.82
N LEU A 370 26.17 23.53 -0.77
CA LEU A 370 27.38 22.72 -0.82
C LEU A 370 27.08 21.30 -1.29
N VAL A 371 26.06 20.66 -0.72
CA VAL A 371 25.66 19.28 -1.08
C VAL A 371 25.11 19.19 -2.51
N LEU A 372 24.18 20.08 -2.87
CA LEU A 372 23.52 20.06 -4.19
C LEU A 372 24.45 20.40 -5.35
N ASN A 373 25.53 21.14 -5.10
CA ASN A 373 26.59 21.38 -6.08
C ASN A 373 27.46 20.14 -6.34
N ARG A 374 27.37 19.12 -5.47
CA ARG A 374 28.23 17.93 -5.49
C ARG A 374 27.52 16.68 -5.94
N VAL A 375 26.25 16.52 -5.58
CA VAL A 375 25.48 15.30 -5.84
C VAL A 375 24.12 15.64 -6.41
N LYS A 376 23.78 15.00 -7.54
CA LYS A 376 22.46 15.13 -8.19
C LYS A 376 21.52 14.01 -7.76
N TRP A 377 20.24 14.34 -7.59
CA TRP A 377 19.21 13.32 -7.44
C TRP A 377 18.92 12.63 -8.77
N ASN A 378 18.80 11.30 -8.75
CA ASN A 378 18.55 10.47 -9.93
C ASN A 378 17.06 10.19 -10.23
N GLY A 379 16.15 10.81 -9.50
CA GLY A 379 14.69 10.62 -9.68
C GLY A 379 14.09 9.46 -8.88
N LYS A 380 14.89 8.68 -8.14
CA LYS A 380 14.41 7.54 -7.34
C LYS A 380 14.30 7.90 -5.85
N TYR A 381 13.23 7.45 -5.22
CA TYR A 381 13.04 7.54 -3.77
C TYR A 381 13.48 6.24 -3.09
N ALA A 382 14.04 6.35 -1.90
CA ALA A 382 14.40 5.22 -1.03
C ALA A 382 14.38 5.64 0.44
N LEU A 383 14.36 4.66 1.35
CA LEU A 383 14.47 4.89 2.79
C LEU A 383 15.90 4.71 3.31
N TRP A 384 16.68 3.80 2.74
CA TRP A 384 18.08 3.58 3.12
C TRP A 384 19.01 4.21 2.08
N ALA A 385 20.15 4.68 2.56
CA ALA A 385 21.18 5.25 1.70
C ALA A 385 22.20 4.18 1.27
N ARG A 386 23.10 4.57 0.36
CA ARG A 386 24.46 4.01 0.17
C ARG A 386 25.48 4.86 0.92
N ASP A 387 26.72 4.39 0.96
CA ASP A 387 27.81 5.09 1.63
C ASP A 387 27.98 6.51 1.07
N THR A 388 28.19 7.50 1.94
CA THR A 388 28.20 8.91 1.53
C THR A 388 29.49 9.28 0.80
N HIS A 389 30.62 8.58 1.04
CA HIS A 389 31.81 8.75 0.22
C HIS A 389 31.57 8.21 -1.18
N GLU A 390 30.96 7.03 -1.31
CA GLU A 390 30.60 6.45 -2.59
C GLU A 390 29.60 7.34 -3.34
N THR A 391 28.62 7.91 -2.64
CA THR A 391 27.64 8.87 -3.19
C THR A 391 28.33 10.12 -3.72
N LEU A 392 29.25 10.69 -2.94
CA LEU A 392 30.03 11.86 -3.35
C LEU A 392 30.94 11.57 -4.55
N GLN A 393 31.54 10.38 -4.61
CA GLN A 393 32.38 9.94 -5.74
C GLN A 393 31.58 9.79 -7.04
N LYS A 394 30.37 9.23 -6.97
CA LYS A 394 29.50 9.10 -8.15
C LYS A 394 28.93 10.45 -8.60
N GLY A 395 28.70 11.37 -7.66
CA GLY A 395 28.07 12.66 -7.95
C GLY A 395 26.58 12.57 -8.29
N GLU A 396 25.98 11.40 -8.06
CA GLU A 396 24.54 11.15 -8.20
C GLU A 396 24.05 10.08 -7.20
N GLY A 397 22.78 10.13 -6.83
CA GLY A 397 22.16 9.17 -5.91
C GLY A 397 20.63 9.26 -5.85
N ASN A 398 19.99 8.29 -5.20
CA ASN A 398 18.58 8.37 -4.85
C ASN A 398 18.36 9.43 -3.75
N ASN A 399 17.12 9.72 -3.38
CA ASN A 399 16.87 10.79 -2.41
C ASN A 399 17.45 10.49 -1.02
N ALA A 400 17.47 9.23 -0.56
CA ALA A 400 18.08 8.85 0.70
C ALA A 400 19.59 9.08 0.71
N ASP A 401 20.27 8.86 -0.41
CA ASP A 401 21.72 9.08 -0.55
C ASP A 401 22.08 10.56 -0.38
N VAL A 402 21.36 11.41 -1.10
CA VAL A 402 21.59 12.87 -1.05
C VAL A 402 21.16 13.42 0.32
N ASN A 403 20.03 12.96 0.87
CA ASN A 403 19.56 13.38 2.19
C ASN A 403 20.47 12.88 3.32
N MET A 404 21.11 11.72 3.19
CA MET A 404 22.08 11.25 4.19
C MET A 404 23.33 12.11 4.20
N LEU A 405 23.88 12.42 3.02
CA LEU A 405 25.01 13.34 2.89
C LEU A 405 24.65 14.73 3.43
N LEU A 406 23.45 15.22 3.15
CA LEU A 406 22.93 16.46 3.72
C LEU A 406 22.86 16.41 5.24
N LEU A 407 22.26 15.35 5.80
CA LEU A 407 22.08 15.17 7.24
C LEU A 407 23.43 15.16 7.97
N GLN A 408 24.39 14.35 7.50
CA GLN A 408 25.74 14.30 8.08
C GLN A 408 26.43 15.67 8.03
N THR A 409 26.32 16.38 6.90
CA THR A 409 26.97 17.69 6.72
C THR A 409 26.33 18.78 7.58
N LEU A 410 24.99 18.78 7.72
CA LEU A 410 24.28 19.70 8.62
C LEU A 410 24.64 19.45 10.09
N ARG A 411 24.76 18.17 10.48
CA ARG A 411 25.20 17.78 11.83
C ARG A 411 26.63 18.28 12.09
N ASP A 412 27.54 18.09 11.14
CA ASP A 412 28.92 18.57 11.23
C ASP A 412 29.01 20.10 11.26
N ALA A 413 28.03 20.81 10.68
CA ALA A 413 27.88 22.26 10.82
C ALA A 413 27.34 22.71 12.20
N GLY A 414 27.11 21.78 13.13
CA GLY A 414 26.61 22.04 14.48
C GLY A 414 25.10 22.29 14.55
N LEU A 415 24.31 21.83 13.57
CA LEU A 415 22.85 21.91 13.60
C LEU A 415 22.24 20.65 14.23
N LYS A 416 21.12 20.83 14.95
CA LYS A 416 20.34 19.72 15.52
C LYS A 416 19.42 19.14 14.44
N VAL A 417 19.77 17.97 13.93
CA VAL A 417 19.06 17.33 12.81
C VAL A 417 18.43 16.01 13.21
N SER A 418 17.28 15.72 12.59
CA SER A 418 16.60 14.43 12.68
C SER A 418 16.01 14.07 11.32
N PRO A 419 16.07 12.80 10.89
CA PRO A 419 15.34 12.36 9.72
C PRO A 419 13.84 12.33 10.03
N VAL A 420 13.03 12.62 9.02
CA VAL A 420 11.57 12.57 9.07
C VAL A 420 11.13 11.55 8.03
N VAL A 421 10.77 10.35 8.48
CA VAL A 421 10.34 9.25 7.61
C VAL A 421 8.88 9.40 7.22
N LEU A 422 8.56 9.00 5.99
CA LEU A 422 7.23 9.10 5.44
C LEU A 422 6.97 8.03 4.37
N ARG A 423 5.70 7.89 4.01
CA ARG A 423 5.25 7.23 2.78
C ARG A 423 4.94 8.30 1.76
N GLN A 424 5.44 8.18 0.54
CA GLN A 424 5.12 9.15 -0.51
C GLN A 424 3.62 9.22 -0.76
N ARG A 425 3.14 10.42 -1.09
CA ARG A 425 1.73 10.73 -1.26
C ARG A 425 1.05 9.78 -2.23
N ASP A 426 1.62 9.52 -3.41
CA ASP A 426 1.09 8.66 -4.47
C ASP A 426 0.95 7.18 -4.07
N LEU A 427 1.62 6.75 -3.00
CA LEU A 427 1.51 5.40 -2.46
C LEU A 427 0.42 5.30 -1.38
N GLY A 428 -0.12 6.42 -0.90
CA GLY A 428 -1.17 6.48 0.12
C GLY A 428 -0.63 6.77 1.52
N ALA A 429 -1.53 6.97 2.47
CA ALA A 429 -1.19 7.46 3.79
C ALA A 429 -0.54 6.36 4.64
N LEU A 430 0.19 6.78 5.67
CA LEU A 430 0.55 5.89 6.75
C LEU A 430 -0.72 5.48 7.53
N PRO A 431 -0.86 4.21 7.93
CA PRO A 431 -1.93 3.75 8.79
C PRO A 431 -2.02 4.59 10.06
N MET A 432 -3.25 4.84 10.51
CA MET A 432 -3.51 5.67 11.69
C MET A 432 -3.47 4.87 12.98
N ASN A 433 -3.86 3.60 12.92
CA ASN A 433 -4.12 2.78 14.10
C ASN A 433 -2.98 1.83 14.44
N PHE A 434 -1.97 1.71 13.59
CA PHE A 434 -0.82 0.85 13.87
C PHE A 434 0.49 1.36 13.25
N PRO A 435 1.64 1.03 13.87
CA PRO A 435 2.96 1.35 13.35
C PRO A 435 3.36 0.40 12.21
N THR A 436 4.09 0.92 11.23
CA THR A 436 4.55 0.15 10.08
C THR A 436 5.86 0.70 9.56
N ILE A 437 6.89 -0.16 9.53
CA ILE A 437 8.15 0.14 8.88
C ILE A 437 8.07 -0.14 7.38
N SER A 438 7.27 -1.14 6.97
CA SER A 438 7.16 -1.59 5.58
C SER A 438 6.46 -0.61 4.64
N LYS A 439 5.69 0.33 5.21
CA LYS A 439 5.06 1.44 4.49
C LYS A 439 5.89 2.72 4.47
N LEU A 440 7.03 2.79 5.17
CA LEU A 440 7.97 3.90 5.04
C LEU A 440 8.73 3.74 3.73
N THR A 441 8.68 4.75 2.87
CA THR A 441 9.27 4.68 1.53
C THR A 441 10.47 5.61 1.40
N THR A 442 10.51 6.66 2.23
CA THR A 442 11.58 7.64 2.19
C THR A 442 11.66 8.50 3.44
N TYR A 443 12.63 9.42 3.50
CA TYR A 443 12.76 10.44 4.53
C TYR A 443 13.28 11.78 3.99
N ILE A 444 12.96 12.84 4.72
CA ILE A 444 13.53 14.18 4.58
C ILE A 444 14.33 14.56 5.83
N VAL A 445 15.04 15.68 5.81
CA VAL A 445 15.81 16.16 6.96
C VAL A 445 15.09 17.31 7.66
N SER A 446 14.91 17.20 8.97
CA SER A 446 14.46 18.30 9.81
C SER A 446 15.62 18.92 10.59
N ILE A 447 15.56 20.24 10.80
CA ILE A 447 16.51 21.00 11.60
C ILE A 447 15.75 21.74 12.69
N LYS A 448 16.05 21.45 13.96
CA LYS A 448 15.47 22.17 15.10
C LYS A 448 16.32 23.41 15.40
N THR A 449 15.81 24.59 15.01
CA THR A 449 16.47 25.87 15.30
C THR A 449 16.10 26.38 16.69
N ARG A 450 16.92 27.29 17.24
CA ARG A 450 16.65 27.93 18.53
C ARG A 450 15.51 28.95 18.46
N ASN A 451 15.38 29.66 17.33
CA ASN A 451 14.53 30.85 17.22
C ASN A 451 13.47 30.79 16.12
N ALA A 452 13.55 29.87 15.14
CA ALA A 452 12.70 29.84 13.94
C ALA A 452 11.85 28.56 13.82
N GLY A 453 11.76 27.78 14.90
CA GLY A 453 11.07 26.48 14.93
C GLY A 453 11.83 25.41 14.14
N THR A 454 11.09 24.46 13.58
CA THR A 454 11.67 23.38 12.76
C THR A 454 11.71 23.81 11.29
N ILE A 455 12.85 23.58 10.65
CA ILE A 455 13.03 23.71 9.19
C ILE A 455 13.00 22.30 8.59
N TYR A 456 12.33 22.13 7.46
CA TYR A 456 12.29 20.88 6.70
C TYR A 456 12.99 21.07 5.36
N ILE A 457 13.82 20.10 4.98
CA ILE A 457 14.61 20.15 3.75
C ILE A 457 14.62 18.77 3.12
N ASP A 458 14.47 18.76 1.81
CA ASP A 458 14.70 17.61 0.98
C ASP A 458 15.68 17.99 -0.15
N ALA A 459 16.79 17.26 -0.23
CA ALA A 459 17.81 17.48 -1.24
C ALA A 459 17.45 16.88 -2.61
N SER A 460 16.30 16.21 -2.74
CA SER A 460 15.71 15.89 -4.05
C SER A 460 14.82 17.02 -4.63
N SER A 461 14.67 18.14 -3.92
CA SER A 461 13.94 19.31 -4.42
C SER A 461 14.76 20.09 -5.47
N PRO A 462 14.18 20.53 -6.61
CA PRO A 462 14.89 21.18 -7.74
C PRO A 462 15.78 22.38 -7.39
N GLU A 463 15.58 23.01 -6.23
CA GLU A 463 16.34 24.17 -5.78
C GLU A 463 16.87 24.05 -4.33
N GLY A 464 16.62 22.93 -3.64
CA GLY A 464 17.04 22.76 -2.24
C GLY A 464 16.50 23.80 -1.27
N LYS A 465 15.38 24.45 -1.62
CA LYS A 465 14.81 25.56 -0.85
C LYS A 465 14.31 25.05 0.49
N LEU A 466 14.64 25.82 1.54
CA LEU A 466 14.18 25.53 2.90
C LEU A 466 12.65 25.58 2.96
N ASN A 467 12.05 24.60 3.64
CA ASN A 467 10.60 24.44 3.78
C ASN A 467 9.86 24.40 2.43
N THR A 468 10.50 23.94 1.36
CA THR A 468 9.86 23.68 0.07
C THR A 468 10.08 22.21 -0.28
N LEU A 469 8.99 21.44 -0.34
CA LEU A 469 9.04 20.01 -0.61
C LEU A 469 8.32 19.69 -1.93
N PRO A 470 8.82 18.72 -2.72
CA PRO A 470 8.07 18.12 -3.82
C PRO A 470 6.68 17.68 -3.38
N GLU A 471 5.69 17.75 -4.27
CA GLU A 471 4.29 17.40 -3.96
C GLU A 471 4.15 15.99 -3.37
N GLN A 472 4.94 15.04 -3.87
CA GLN A 472 4.99 13.66 -3.40
C GLN A 472 5.40 13.53 -1.91
N LEU A 473 6.11 14.51 -1.36
CA LEU A 473 6.56 14.52 0.05
C LEU A 473 5.65 15.39 0.95
N GLN A 474 4.66 16.07 0.38
CA GLN A 474 3.70 16.89 1.12
C GLN A 474 2.56 16.02 1.67
N VAL A 475 2.86 15.31 2.75
CA VAL A 475 1.94 14.38 3.43
C VAL A 475 1.38 14.97 4.73
N GLU A 476 0.20 14.51 5.13
CA GLU A 476 -0.44 14.95 6.38
C GLU A 476 0.20 14.37 7.63
N ARG A 477 0.91 13.24 7.48
CA ARG A 477 1.50 12.49 8.58
C ARG A 477 2.86 11.94 8.17
N ALA A 478 3.92 12.45 8.82
CA ALA A 478 5.28 11.93 8.76
C ALA A 478 5.85 11.82 10.18
N HIS A 479 6.78 10.89 10.39
CA HIS A 479 7.32 10.54 11.70
C HIS A 479 8.76 11.03 11.86
N ILE A 480 9.07 11.72 12.96
CA ILE A 480 10.40 12.24 13.24
C ILE A 480 11.17 11.24 14.11
N ILE A 481 12.23 10.64 13.58
CA ILE A 481 13.02 9.65 14.32
C ILE A 481 13.85 10.32 15.42
N GLY A 482 13.93 9.67 16.59
CA GLY A 482 14.91 10.00 17.62
C GLY A 482 14.58 11.26 18.42
N SER A 483 13.34 11.74 18.33
CA SER A 483 12.83 12.78 19.21
C SER A 483 12.16 12.14 20.43
N PRO A 484 12.69 12.28 21.67
CA PRO A 484 11.94 11.95 22.87
C PRO A 484 10.84 13.01 23.05
N SER A 485 9.83 12.95 22.21
CA SER A 485 8.71 13.88 22.21
C SER A 485 7.41 13.10 22.31
N THR A 486 6.45 13.67 23.03
CA THR A 486 5.08 13.16 23.14
C THR A 486 4.29 13.30 21.84
N THR A 487 4.87 13.87 20.77
CA THR A 487 4.24 14.10 19.46
C THR A 487 5.27 13.99 18.32
N PRO A 488 5.77 12.79 17.98
CA PRO A 488 6.78 12.61 16.92
C PRO A 488 6.18 12.77 15.50
N TRP A 489 5.01 13.39 15.38
CA TRP A 489 4.24 13.51 14.15
C TRP A 489 4.28 14.93 13.61
N VAL A 490 4.52 15.05 12.30
CA VAL A 490 4.45 16.32 11.58
C VAL A 490 3.52 16.21 10.37
N ASN A 491 2.76 17.28 10.13
CA ASN A 491 2.02 17.50 8.90
C ASN A 491 2.88 18.37 7.95
N LEU A 492 3.47 17.73 6.93
CA LEU A 492 4.39 18.38 6.00
C LEU A 492 3.67 19.32 5.02
N GLN A 493 2.39 19.07 4.71
CA GLN A 493 1.58 20.01 3.94
C GLN A 493 1.49 21.37 4.63
N LYS A 494 1.12 21.40 5.92
CA LYS A 494 1.03 22.65 6.70
C LYS A 494 2.39 23.30 6.91
N ALA A 495 3.44 22.50 7.09
CA ALA A 495 4.80 23.00 7.31
C ALA A 495 5.35 23.78 6.11
N VAL A 496 4.99 23.38 4.88
CA VAL A 496 5.43 24.03 3.64
C VAL A 496 4.53 25.21 3.25
N HIS A 497 3.21 25.12 3.48
CA HIS A 497 2.27 26.19 3.11
C HIS A 497 2.29 27.41 4.05
N SER A 498 2.59 27.22 5.34
CA SER A 498 2.54 28.30 6.34
C SER A 498 3.62 29.38 6.18
N LYS A 499 4.59 29.20 5.28
CA LYS A 499 5.72 30.13 5.07
C LYS A 499 5.77 30.78 3.68
N GLY A 500 4.79 30.51 2.81
CA GLY A 500 4.67 31.12 1.48
C GLY A 500 3.91 32.45 1.43
N SER A 501 3.45 32.95 2.57
CA SER A 501 2.59 34.14 2.69
C SER A 501 3.19 35.28 3.52
N HIS A 502 4.50 35.50 3.39
CA HIS A 502 5.17 36.71 3.88
C HIS A 502 6.15 37.29 2.85
#